data_AF-A0A929Y6F3-F1
#
_entry.id   AF-A0A929Y6F3-F1
#
_cell.length_a   1.000
_cell.length_b   1.000
_cell.length_c   1.000
_cell.angle_alpha   90.00
_cell.angle_beta   90.00
_cell.angle_gamma   90.00
#
_symmetry.space_group_name_H-M   'P 1'
#
loop_
_entity.id
_entity.type
_entity.pdbx_description
1 polymer ?
#
loop_
_entity_poly.entity_id
_entity_poly.type
_entity_poly.pdbx_seq_one_letter_code
_entity_poly.pdbx_strand_id
1 'polypeptide(L)'
;MSIGKVNFPNPIFLAPMAGITDLPFRLLCKEQGAGGVCTELISAKAIVYRNKNTDQLLQTDGAEHPAFLQLFGREPEIFAEAIALTADYPYEVLDLNLGCPVPKVVNNGE
;
A
#
# COMPACT_ATOMS: atom_id res chain seq x y z
N MET A 1 -9.21 3.46 -17.03
CA MET A 1 -10.04 3.42 -15.80
C MET A 1 -9.56 4.54 -14.88
N SER A 2 -10.39 5.07 -13.98
CA SER A 2 -9.97 6.11 -13.03
C SER A 2 -10.44 5.83 -11.61
N ILE A 3 -9.67 6.31 -10.64
CA ILE A 3 -10.03 6.37 -9.23
C ILE A 3 -9.77 7.82 -8.78
N GLY A 4 -10.83 8.55 -8.45
CA GLY A 4 -10.73 9.99 -8.20
C GLY A 4 -10.15 10.73 -9.42
N LYS A 5 -8.99 11.37 -9.23
CA LYS A 5 -8.27 12.12 -10.28
C LYS A 5 -7.17 11.30 -10.98
N VAL A 6 -6.93 10.07 -10.53
CA VAL A 6 -5.86 9.20 -11.02
C VAL A 6 -6.37 8.42 -12.21
N ASN A 7 -5.66 8.50 -13.34
CA ASN A 7 -5.99 7.75 -14.56
C ASN A 7 -5.04 6.56 -14.69
N PHE A 8 -5.61 5.36 -14.84
CA PHE A 8 -4.89 4.12 -15.06
C PHE A 8 -5.00 3.70 -16.53
N PRO A 9 -3.90 3.20 -17.13
CA PRO A 9 -3.85 2.85 -18.55
C PRO A 9 -4.79 1.67 -18.90
N ASN A 10 -5.07 0.80 -17.94
CA ASN A 10 -6.01 -0.32 -18.06
C ASN A 10 -6.62 -0.67 -16.69
N PRO A 11 -7.69 -1.50 -16.62
CA PRO A 11 -8.36 -1.85 -15.37
C PRO A 11 -7.78 -3.11 -14.69
N ILE A 12 -6.53 -3.48 -14.96
CA ILE A 12 -5.88 -4.66 -14.39
C ILE A 12 -4.89 -4.20 -13.33
N PHE A 13 -5.09 -4.61 -12.09
CA PHE A 13 -4.26 -4.19 -10.95
C PHE A 13 -3.57 -5.38 -10.31
N LEU A 14 -2.32 -5.19 -9.89
CA LEU A 14 -1.65 -6.14 -9.02
C LEU A 14 -2.24 -6.01 -7.61
N ALA A 15 -2.84 -7.10 -7.13
CA ALA A 15 -3.40 -7.17 -5.79
C ALA A 15 -2.30 -7.17 -4.72
N PRO A 16 -2.53 -6.56 -3.55
CA PRO A 16 -1.56 -6.54 -2.45
C PRO A 16 -1.42 -7.92 -1.82
N MET A 17 -0.18 -8.36 -1.63
CA MET A 17 0.13 -9.66 -1.03
C MET A 17 1.33 -9.51 -0.10
N ALA A 18 1.10 -9.64 1.21
CA ALA A 18 2.16 -9.57 2.22
C ALA A 18 3.25 -10.62 1.96
N GLY A 19 4.51 -10.18 1.96
CA GLY A 19 5.70 -10.95 1.64
C GLY A 19 5.94 -11.22 0.15
N ILE A 20 5.09 -10.70 -0.75
CA ILE A 20 5.15 -10.97 -2.19
C ILE A 20 5.24 -9.67 -3.01
N THR A 21 4.40 -8.67 -2.72
CA THR A 21 4.36 -7.41 -3.49
C THR A 21 5.40 -6.39 -3.02
N ASP A 22 6.65 -6.84 -2.93
CA ASP A 22 7.80 -5.97 -2.73
C ASP A 22 8.12 -5.15 -3.99
N LEU A 23 8.99 -4.15 -3.86
CA LEU A 23 9.30 -3.23 -4.96
C LEU A 23 9.77 -3.96 -6.25
N PRO A 24 10.73 -4.90 -6.20
CA PRO A 24 11.13 -5.65 -7.40
C PRO A 24 9.99 -6.38 -8.09
N PHE A 25 9.10 -7.04 -7.34
CA PHE A 25 7.98 -7.75 -7.94
C PHE A 25 6.96 -6.81 -8.57
N ARG A 26 6.67 -5.68 -7.92
CA ARG A 26 5.76 -4.67 -8.47
C ARG A 26 6.29 -4.06 -9.76
N LEU A 27 7.59 -3.76 -9.82
CA LEU A 27 8.26 -3.31 -11.05
C LEU A 27 8.11 -4.34 -12.18
N LEU A 28 8.38 -5.61 -11.90
CA LEU A 28 8.19 -6.68 -12.89
C LEU A 28 6.74 -6.72 -13.40
N CYS A 29 5.75 -6.67 -12.51
CA CYS A 29 4.34 -6.65 -12.91
C CYS A 29 3.99 -5.42 -13.75
N LYS A 30 4.62 -4.27 -13.45
CA LYS A 30 4.45 -3.06 -14.25
C LYS A 30 5.00 -3.23 -15.66
N GLU A 31 6.19 -3.81 -15.81
CA GLU A 31 6.78 -4.15 -17.11
C GLU A 31 5.88 -5.10 -17.92
N GLN A 32 5.14 -5.99 -17.25
CA GLN A 32 4.16 -6.88 -17.91
C GLN A 32 2.81 -6.21 -18.22
N GLY A 33 2.65 -4.92 -17.93
CA GLY A 33 1.48 -4.12 -18.33
C GLY A 33 0.40 -3.96 -17.25
N ALA A 34 0.71 -4.17 -15.96
CA ALA A 34 -0.21 -3.84 -14.88
C ALA A 34 -0.61 -2.35 -14.93
N GLY A 35 -1.92 -2.07 -14.88
CA GLY A 35 -2.46 -0.72 -14.89
C GLY A 35 -2.02 0.08 -13.67
N GLY A 36 -1.97 -0.59 -12.51
CA GLY A 36 -1.49 -0.06 -11.24
C GLY A 36 -1.05 -1.20 -10.34
N VAL A 37 -0.22 -0.88 -9.35
CA VAL A 37 0.34 -1.85 -8.41
C VAL A 37 0.11 -1.42 -6.97
N CYS A 38 -0.02 -2.37 -6.06
CA CYS A 38 -0.27 -2.11 -4.65
C CYS A 38 0.90 -2.62 -3.81
N THR A 39 1.28 -1.86 -2.77
CA THR A 39 2.27 -2.29 -1.78
C THR A 39 1.81 -3.57 -1.07
N GLU A 40 2.70 -4.14 -0.25
CA GLU A 40 2.28 -5.08 0.78
C GLU A 40 1.27 -4.45 1.78
N LEU A 41 0.70 -5.27 2.66
CA LEU A 41 -0.10 -4.79 3.79
C LEU A 41 0.80 -4.10 4.82
N ILE A 42 0.72 -2.78 4.92
CA ILE A 42 1.50 -1.98 5.88
C ILE A 42 0.62 -1.59 7.07
N SER A 43 1.11 -1.82 8.28
CA SER A 43 0.40 -1.44 9.50
C SER A 43 0.48 0.07 9.71
N ALA A 44 -0.67 0.73 9.92
CA ALA A 44 -0.71 2.16 10.26
C ALA A 44 0.09 2.45 11.55
N LYS A 45 0.01 1.56 12.56
CA LYS A 45 0.83 1.64 13.78
C LYS A 45 2.32 1.52 13.48
N ALA A 46 2.73 0.63 12.57
CA ALA A 46 4.14 0.48 12.23
C ALA A 46 4.74 1.72 11.56
N ILE A 47 3.93 2.50 10.85
CA ILE A 47 4.30 3.82 10.30
C ILE A 47 4.46 4.82 11.45
N VAL A 48 3.44 4.99 12.28
CA VAL A 48 3.44 5.95 13.40
C VAL A 48 4.60 5.69 14.37
N TYR A 49 4.81 4.43 14.76
CA TYR A 49 5.87 4.05 15.70
C TYR A 49 7.24 3.80 15.04
N ARG A 50 7.38 4.08 13.74
CA ARG A 50 8.65 3.96 12.98
C ARG A 50 9.36 2.62 13.19
N ASN A 51 8.62 1.53 13.01
CA ASN A 51 9.20 0.20 13.15
C ASN A 51 10.28 -0.02 12.07
N LYS A 52 11.33 -0.79 12.38
CA LYS A 52 12.55 -0.88 11.54
C LYS A 52 12.32 -1.32 10.09
N ASN A 53 11.24 -2.07 9.85
CA ASN A 53 10.96 -2.64 8.53
C ASN A 53 10.04 -1.74 7.69
N THR A 54 9.45 -0.69 8.28
CA THR A 54 8.43 0.12 7.60
C THR A 54 9.01 0.92 6.44
N ASP A 55 10.23 1.43 6.58
CA ASP A 55 10.89 2.22 5.52
C ASP A 55 11.10 1.41 4.24
N GLN A 56 11.45 0.12 4.38
CA GLN A 56 11.61 -0.78 3.24
C GLN A 56 10.26 -1.05 2.55
N LEU A 57 9.19 -1.23 3.32
CA LEU A 57 7.85 -1.48 2.78
C LEU A 57 7.28 -0.25 2.05
N LEU A 58 7.67 0.96 2.47
CA LEU A 58 7.29 2.24 1.87
C LEU A 58 8.17 2.64 0.67
N GLN A 59 9.14 1.81 0.26
CA GLN A 59 9.94 2.09 -0.92
C GLN A 59 9.08 1.99 -2.18
N THR A 60 9.32 2.95 -3.09
CA THR A 60 8.65 3.06 -4.38
C THR A 60 9.63 3.59 -5.42
N ASP A 61 9.35 3.34 -6.70
CA ASP A 61 10.16 3.81 -7.83
C ASP A 61 9.30 4.49 -8.89
N GLY A 62 9.86 5.49 -9.58
CA GLY A 62 9.18 6.23 -10.65
C GLY A 62 8.57 5.35 -11.75
N ALA A 63 9.13 4.17 -11.98
CA ALA A 63 8.67 3.24 -13.01
C ALA A 63 7.39 2.48 -12.64
N GLU A 64 7.03 2.32 -11.36
CA GLU A 64 5.85 1.53 -10.98
C GLU A 64 4.52 2.30 -10.98
N HIS A 65 4.59 3.64 -11.06
CA HIS A 65 3.41 4.51 -10.99
C HIS A 65 2.41 4.28 -12.13
N PRO A 66 1.08 4.34 -11.87
CA PRO A 66 0.47 4.69 -10.58
C PRO A 66 0.50 3.53 -9.56
N ALA A 67 0.78 3.87 -8.30
CA ALA A 67 0.93 2.92 -7.20
C ALA A 67 -0.01 3.24 -6.02
N PHE A 68 -0.43 2.19 -5.32
CA PHE A 68 -1.30 2.26 -4.15
C PHE A 68 -0.50 1.97 -2.88
N LEU A 69 -0.69 2.78 -1.85
CA LEU A 69 -0.26 2.48 -0.48
C LEU A 69 -1.43 1.81 0.25
N GLN A 70 -1.31 0.52 0.56
CA GLN A 70 -2.31 -0.18 1.36
C GLN A 70 -1.96 -0.18 2.85
N LEU A 71 -2.87 0.38 3.64
CA LEU A 71 -2.79 0.42 5.10
C LEU A 71 -3.78 -0.54 5.73
N PHE A 72 -3.41 -1.13 6.87
CA PHE A 72 -4.34 -1.81 7.77
C PHE A 72 -4.17 -1.34 9.21
N GLY A 73 -5.26 -1.48 9.97
CA GLY A 73 -5.37 -1.09 11.36
C GLY A 73 -6.83 -0.84 11.72
N ARG A 74 -7.07 -0.40 12.95
CA ARG A 74 -8.43 -0.22 13.50
C ARG A 74 -8.70 1.20 14.01
N GLU A 75 -7.68 1.90 14.50
CA GLU A 75 -7.82 3.19 15.20
C GLU A 75 -7.83 4.35 14.18
N PRO A 76 -8.95 5.10 14.04
CA PRO A 76 -9.04 6.20 13.09
C PRO A 76 -7.97 7.27 13.29
N GLU A 77 -7.60 7.55 14.54
CA GLU A 77 -6.57 8.53 14.89
C GLU A 77 -5.18 8.09 14.39
N ILE A 78 -4.87 6.79 14.52
CA ILE A 78 -3.63 6.20 14.02
C ILE A 78 -3.60 6.20 12.49
N PHE A 79 -4.73 5.94 11.83
CA PHE A 79 -4.81 6.10 10.38
C PHE A 79 -4.54 7.53 9.94
N ALA A 80 -5.18 8.51 10.59
CA ALA A 80 -4.99 9.92 10.25
C ALA A 80 -3.51 10.33 10.40
N GLU A 81 -2.84 9.91 11.47
CA GLU A 81 -1.43 10.17 11.68
C GLU A 81 -0.55 9.45 10.65
N ALA A 82 -0.81 8.17 10.37
CA ALA A 82 -0.06 7.41 9.35
C ALA A 82 -0.18 8.06 7.96
N ILE A 83 -1.40 8.48 7.57
CA ILE A 83 -1.65 9.18 6.30
C ILE A 83 -0.92 10.52 6.26
N ALA A 84 -0.88 11.27 7.37
CA ALA A 84 -0.15 12.52 7.44
C ALA A 84 1.37 12.28 7.29
N LEU A 85 1.91 11.23 7.91
CA LEU A 85 3.32 10.85 7.82
C LEU A 85 3.72 10.35 6.42
N THR A 86 2.78 9.79 5.65
CA THR A 86 3.03 9.31 4.29
C THR A 86 2.57 10.27 3.19
N ALA A 87 2.11 11.48 3.53
CA ALA A 87 1.53 12.43 2.56
C ALA A 87 2.53 12.86 1.47
N ASP A 88 3.82 12.90 1.79
CA ASP A 88 4.88 13.29 0.85
C ASP A 88 5.44 12.09 0.06
N TYR A 89 4.99 10.86 0.34
CA TYR A 89 5.36 9.70 -0.46
C TYR A 89 4.60 9.75 -1.80
N PRO A 90 5.22 9.36 -2.92
CA PRO A 90 4.66 9.60 -4.25
C PRO A 90 3.52 8.62 -4.62
N TYR A 91 2.75 8.11 -3.66
CA TYR A 91 1.61 7.23 -3.96
C TYR A 91 0.40 8.03 -4.42
N GLU A 92 -0.24 7.60 -5.51
CA GLU A 92 -1.43 8.27 -6.05
C GLU A 92 -2.72 7.87 -5.36
N VAL A 93 -2.75 6.68 -4.74
CA VAL A 93 -3.95 6.16 -4.08
C VAL A 93 -3.59 5.58 -2.72
N LEU A 94 -4.37 5.96 -1.71
CA LEU A 94 -4.39 5.30 -0.41
C LEU A 94 -5.50 4.25 -0.40
N ASP A 95 -5.17 3.03 -0.01
CA ASP A 95 -6.10 1.91 0.11
C ASP A 95 -6.16 1.42 1.56
N LEU A 96 -7.36 1.04 2.01
CA LEU A 96 -7.59 0.54 3.37
C LEU A 96 -7.96 -0.94 3.30
N ASN A 97 -7.13 -1.80 3.90
CA ASN A 97 -7.42 -3.22 3.97
C ASN A 97 -8.51 -3.50 5.00
N LEU A 98 -9.70 -3.86 4.51
CA LEU A 98 -10.86 -4.26 5.32
C LEU A 98 -11.28 -5.72 5.07
N GLY A 99 -10.41 -6.51 4.41
CA GLY A 99 -10.77 -7.84 3.90
C GLY A 99 -9.92 -9.00 4.42
N CYS A 100 -8.74 -8.75 4.99
CA CYS A 100 -7.82 -9.83 5.35
C CYS A 100 -8.33 -10.63 6.57
N PRO A 101 -8.61 -11.94 6.45
CA PRO A 101 -9.16 -12.74 7.54
C PRO A 101 -8.09 -13.34 8.46
N VAL A 102 -6.80 -13.07 8.19
CA VAL A 102 -5.71 -13.75 8.90
C VAL A 102 -5.74 -13.39 10.39
N PRO A 103 -5.49 -14.35 11.31
CA PRO A 103 -5.58 -14.12 12.75
C PRO A 103 -4.80 -12.90 13.24
N LYS A 104 -3.62 -12.64 12.66
CA LYS A 104 -2.80 -11.47 13.02
C LYS A 104 -3.51 -10.14 12.75
N VAL A 105 -4.39 -10.05 11.76
CA VAL A 105 -5.17 -8.84 11.46
C VAL A 105 -6.47 -8.82 12.28
N VAL A 106 -7.18 -9.94 12.36
CA VAL A 106 -8.50 -9.98 13.03
C VAL A 106 -8.44 -10.10 14.56
N ASN A 107 -7.41 -10.75 15.12
CA ASN A 107 -7.32 -11.04 16.56
C ASN A 107 -6.33 -10.16 17.32
N ASN A 108 -5.41 -9.45 16.66
CA ASN A 108 -4.44 -8.61 17.37
C ASN A 108 -5.08 -7.40 18.07
N GLY A 109 -6.33 -7.06 17.75
CA GLY A 109 -6.97 -5.83 18.21
C GLY A 109 -6.28 -4.57 17.66
N GLU A 110 -5.51 -4.73 16.57
CA GLU A 110 -4.75 -3.68 15.88
C GLU A 110 -5.46 -3.12 14.66
#